data_AF-A0A0G1U2N8-F1
#
_entry.id   AF-A0A0G1U2N8-F1
#
_cell.length_a   1.000
_cell.length_b   1.000
_cell.length_c   1.000
_cell.angle_alpha   90.00
_cell.angle_beta   90.00
_cell.angle_gamma   90.00
#
_symmetry.space_group_name_H-M   'P 1'
#
loop_
_entity.id
_entity.type
_entity.pdbx_description
1 polymer ?
#
loop_
_entity_poly.entity_id
_entity_poly.type
_entity_poly.pdbx_seq_one_letter_code
_entity_poly.pdbx_strand_id
1 'polypeptide(L)'
;MKRFHWFFLVAAVYLLGYFAHTFIVGKTVYGDGIYYYSWLRSIVVDGDINFANEYAALGAVQQLTVKGLLGNIYSVGPAILWLPQFLLTHRMLHGTGLTLPYQLTVGITSVFYALFGLLILYQTLTKLYAKTPVFDLSCKAHIPPVSSGG
;
A
#
# COMPACT_ATOMS: atom_id res chain seq x y z
N MET A 1 -16.38 -16.38 -14.27
CA MET A 1 -16.64 -15.07 -14.92
C MET A 1 -17.14 -13.99 -13.95
N LYS A 2 -18.22 -14.19 -13.17
CA LYS A 2 -18.79 -13.15 -12.28
C LYS A 2 -17.84 -12.58 -11.22
N ARG A 3 -17.00 -13.41 -10.58
CA ARG A 3 -16.05 -12.97 -9.53
C ARG A 3 -14.93 -12.05 -10.06
N PHE A 4 -14.52 -12.25 -11.31
CA PHE A 4 -13.45 -11.47 -11.93
C PHE A 4 -13.92 -10.07 -12.33
N HIS A 5 -15.20 -9.95 -12.73
CA HIS A 5 -15.82 -8.65 -13.03
C HIS A 5 -15.92 -7.75 -11.80
N TRP A 6 -16.28 -8.30 -10.63
CA TRP A 6 -16.32 -7.54 -9.38
C TRP A 6 -14.96 -7.00 -8.97
N PHE A 7 -13.89 -7.78 -9.18
CA PHE A 7 -12.54 -7.29 -8.92
C PHE A 7 -12.20 -6.07 -9.78
N PHE A 8 -12.46 -6.14 -11.09
CA PHE A 8 -12.22 -5.02 -11.99
C PHE A 8 -13.09 -3.80 -11.67
N LEU A 9 -14.33 -4.01 -11.24
CA LEU A 9 -15.21 -2.92 -10.79
C LEU A 9 -14.61 -2.22 -9.56
N VAL A 10 -14.21 -2.98 -8.53
CA VAL A 10 -13.58 -2.42 -7.33
C VAL A 10 -12.29 -1.68 -7.69
N ALA A 11 -11.45 -2.27 -8.54
CA ALA A 11 -10.22 -1.63 -9.01
C ALA A 11 -10.50 -0.32 -9.76
N ALA A 12 -11.51 -0.30 -10.64
CA ALA A 12 -11.91 0.89 -11.38
C ALA A 12 -12.44 1.99 -10.46
N VAL A 13 -13.32 1.65 -9.51
CA VAL A 13 -13.84 2.61 -8.52
C VAL A 13 -12.71 3.20 -7.67
N TYR A 14 -11.77 2.35 -7.23
CA TYR A 14 -10.63 2.80 -6.43
C TYR A 14 -9.69 3.72 -7.22
N LEU A 15 -9.38 3.37 -8.47
CA LEU A 15 -8.58 4.22 -9.37
C LEU A 15 -9.29 5.56 -9.64
N LEU A 16 -10.60 5.55 -9.92
CA LEU A 16 -11.39 6.76 -10.11
C LEU A 16 -11.35 7.66 -8.86
N GLY A 17 -11.52 7.07 -7.68
CA GLY A 17 -11.41 7.79 -6.41
C GLY A 17 -10.02 8.39 -6.20
N TYR A 18 -8.96 7.64 -6.51
CA TYR A 18 -7.58 8.11 -6.43
C TYR A 18 -7.31 9.29 -7.37
N PHE A 19 -7.73 9.20 -8.64
CA PHE A 19 -7.57 10.28 -9.60
C PHE A 19 -8.40 11.50 -9.19
N ALA A 20 -9.67 11.32 -8.81
CA ALA A 20 -10.53 12.41 -8.35
C ALA A 20 -9.92 13.14 -7.15
N HIS A 21 -9.43 12.41 -6.15
CA HIS A 21 -8.72 12.99 -5.01
C HIS A 21 -7.48 13.78 -5.46
N THR A 22 -6.69 13.21 -6.37
CA THR A 22 -5.50 13.88 -6.90
C THR A 22 -5.84 15.18 -7.62
N PHE A 23 -6.90 15.20 -8.43
CA PHE A 23 -7.34 16.41 -9.13
C PHE A 23 -7.86 17.49 -8.18
N ILE A 24 -8.51 17.10 -7.08
CA ILE A 24 -9.03 18.05 -6.08
C ILE A 24 -7.90 18.64 -5.23
N VAL A 25 -6.96 17.82 -4.78
CA VAL A 25 -5.92 18.22 -3.81
C VAL A 25 -4.65 18.73 -4.50
N GLY A 26 -4.40 18.34 -5.75
CA GLY A 26 -3.22 18.74 -6.52
C GLY A 26 -1.90 18.10 -6.08
N LYS A 27 -1.95 17.17 -5.12
CA LYS A 27 -0.82 16.37 -4.62
C LYS A 27 -1.30 14.99 -4.23
N THR A 28 -0.40 14.01 -4.26
CA THR A 28 -0.72 12.63 -3.87
C THR A 28 0.12 12.14 -2.72
N VAL A 29 1.23 12.81 -2.42
CA VAL A 29 2.07 12.53 -1.26
C VAL A 29 1.70 13.53 -0.16
N TYR A 30 1.16 13.02 0.94
CA TYR A 30 0.76 13.79 2.12
C TYR A 30 0.77 12.91 3.36
N GLY A 31 0.68 13.52 4.54
CA GLY A 31 0.70 12.79 5.82
C GLY A 31 2.00 12.03 6.03
N ASP A 32 1.90 10.77 6.44
CA ASP A 32 3.04 9.88 6.64
C ASP A 32 3.73 9.47 5.32
N GLY A 33 3.00 9.55 4.19
CA GLY A 33 3.52 9.30 2.84
C GLY A 33 4.77 10.12 2.50
N ILE A 34 4.90 11.32 3.09
CA ILE A 34 6.05 12.21 2.89
C ILE A 34 7.35 11.54 3.33
N TYR A 35 7.35 10.86 4.47
CA TYR A 35 8.56 10.26 5.03
C TYR A 35 9.01 9.03 4.23
N TYR A 36 8.07 8.23 3.74
CA TYR A 36 8.37 7.11 2.85
C TYR A 36 8.89 7.59 1.49
N TYR A 37 8.32 8.67 0.96
CA TYR A 37 8.72 9.27 -0.30
C TYR A 37 10.11 9.92 -0.23
N SER A 38 10.47 10.46 0.94
CA SER A 38 11.75 11.15 1.13
C SER A 38 12.96 10.24 0.89
N TRP A 39 12.85 8.95 1.22
CA TRP A 39 13.87 7.94 0.89
C TRP A 39 14.16 7.86 -0.61
N LEU A 40 13.11 7.85 -1.44
CA LEU A 40 13.26 7.77 -2.89
C LEU A 40 13.87 9.01 -3.48
N ARG A 41 13.34 10.17 -3.08
CA ARG A 41 13.80 11.43 -3.64
C ARG A 41 15.27 11.68 -3.27
N SER A 42 15.64 11.54 -2.00
CA SER A 42 17.00 11.75 -1.50
C SER A 42 17.99 10.81 -2.21
N ILE A 43 17.67 9.52 -2.33
CA ILE A 43 18.58 8.55 -2.97
C ILE A 43 18.67 8.73 -4.49
N VAL A 44 17.54 8.92 -5.19
CA VAL A 44 17.50 8.91 -6.66
C VAL A 44 17.85 10.26 -7.25
N VAL A 45 17.42 11.35 -6.62
CA VAL A 45 17.61 12.71 -7.15
C VAL A 45 18.87 13.33 -6.57
N ASP A 46 19.05 13.26 -5.25
CA ASP A 46 20.12 13.96 -4.56
C ASP A 46 21.36 13.07 -4.34
N GLY A 47 21.20 11.74 -4.36
CA GLY A 47 22.29 10.78 -4.22
C GLY A 47 22.80 10.61 -2.78
N ASP A 48 22.02 11.03 -1.78
CA ASP A 48 22.41 11.01 -0.38
C ASP A 48 21.33 10.37 0.53
N ILE A 49 21.56 10.45 1.84
CA ILE A 49 20.58 10.09 2.87
C ILE A 49 20.48 11.28 3.82
N ASN A 50 20.02 12.41 3.28
CA ASN A 50 19.76 13.63 4.03
C ASN A 50 18.38 14.18 3.66
N PHE A 51 17.45 14.13 4.62
CA PHE A 51 16.05 14.47 4.35
C PHE A 51 15.69 15.95 4.55
N ALA A 52 16.69 16.81 4.78
CA ALA A 52 16.48 18.20 5.19
C ALA A 52 15.70 19.00 4.15
N ASN A 53 16.05 18.83 2.87
CA ASN A 53 15.41 19.52 1.75
C ASN A 53 14.03 18.92 1.42
N GLU A 54 13.84 17.62 1.56
CA GLU A 54 12.52 16.97 1.40
C GLU A 54 11.54 17.48 2.45
N TYR A 55 11.97 17.51 3.71
CA TYR A 55 11.13 17.94 4.81
C TYR A 55 10.80 19.43 4.72
N ALA A 56 11.77 20.26 4.31
CA ALA A 56 11.52 21.67 4.01
C ALA A 56 10.52 21.86 2.84
N ALA A 57 10.65 21.06 1.77
CA ALA A 57 9.79 21.19 0.59
C ALA A 57 8.37 20.63 0.79
N LEU A 58 8.23 19.54 1.55
CA LEU A 58 6.97 18.83 1.77
C LEU A 58 6.29 19.21 3.09
N GLY A 59 6.92 20.06 3.90
CA GLY A 59 6.37 20.54 5.18
C GLY A 59 6.37 19.47 6.28
N ALA A 60 7.37 18.61 6.30
CA ALA A 60 7.56 17.61 7.36
C ALA A 60 8.56 18.10 8.42
N VAL A 61 8.42 17.59 9.64
CA VAL A 61 9.31 17.94 10.76
C VAL A 61 9.66 16.66 11.51
N GLN A 62 10.95 16.42 11.71
CA GLN A 62 11.45 15.29 12.48
C GLN A 62 12.55 15.73 13.45
N GLN A 63 12.77 14.94 14.50
CA GLN A 63 13.88 15.16 15.42
C GLN A 63 15.23 14.88 14.74
N LEU A 64 16.24 15.60 15.22
CA LEU A 64 17.63 15.39 14.82
C LEU A 64 18.15 14.08 15.40
N THR A 65 18.94 13.38 14.60
CA THR A 65 19.73 12.23 15.03
C THR A 65 20.96 12.69 15.82
N VAL A 66 21.64 11.75 16.47
CA VAL A 66 22.92 12.00 17.17
C VAL A 66 23.98 12.62 16.24
N LYS A 67 23.85 12.40 14.92
CA LYS A 67 24.73 12.96 13.88
C LYS A 67 24.35 14.37 13.44
N GLY A 68 23.29 14.96 13.99
CA GLY A 68 22.80 16.29 13.60
C GLY A 68 22.02 16.34 12.29
N LEU A 69 21.66 15.19 11.71
CA LEU A 69 20.81 15.09 10.52
C LEU A 69 19.35 14.83 10.92
N LEU A 70 18.39 15.31 10.13
CA LEU A 70 16.98 14.98 10.35
C LEU A 70 16.76 13.47 10.22
N GLY A 71 16.22 12.86 11.26
CA GLY A 71 15.94 11.43 11.26
C GLY A 71 14.80 11.07 10.30
N ASN A 72 14.66 9.77 10.05
CA ASN A 72 13.45 9.21 9.46
C ASN A 72 13.12 7.92 10.22
N ILE A 73 12.04 7.93 10.99
CA ILE A 73 11.59 6.77 11.75
C ILE A 73 10.81 5.78 10.89
N TYR A 74 10.43 6.19 9.68
CA TYR A 74 9.61 5.39 8.77
C TYR A 74 10.48 4.46 7.93
N SER A 75 9.95 3.26 7.68
CA SER A 75 10.68 2.19 7.01
C SER A 75 10.99 2.54 5.55
N VAL A 76 12.13 2.04 5.05
CA VAL A 76 12.52 2.18 3.64
C VAL A 76 11.74 1.24 2.70
N GLY A 77 10.95 0.32 3.25
CA GLY A 77 10.26 -0.74 2.49
C GLY A 77 9.39 -0.23 1.33
N PRO A 78 8.46 0.71 1.55
CA PRO A 78 7.65 1.28 0.47
C PRO A 78 8.50 1.96 -0.61
N ALA A 79 9.60 2.59 -0.21
CA ALA A 79 10.50 3.27 -1.13
C ALA A 79 11.14 2.29 -2.13
N ILE A 80 11.53 1.10 -1.66
CA ILE A 80 12.07 0.03 -2.51
C ILE A 80 11.03 -0.45 -3.52
N LEU A 81 9.77 -0.60 -3.09
CA LEU A 81 8.69 -1.05 -3.98
C LEU A 81 8.36 -0.02 -5.06
N TRP A 82 8.45 1.27 -4.77
CA TRP A 82 8.19 2.31 -5.77
C TRP A 82 9.42 2.63 -6.65
N LEU A 83 10.62 2.19 -6.26
CA LEU A 83 11.89 2.50 -6.92
C LEU A 83 11.91 2.24 -8.42
N PRO A 84 11.48 1.08 -8.96
CA PRO A 84 11.56 0.83 -10.40
C PRO A 84 10.75 1.83 -11.22
N GLN A 85 9.53 2.12 -10.77
CA GLN A 85 8.66 3.06 -11.45
C GLN A 85 9.13 4.50 -11.29
N PHE A 86 9.61 4.86 -10.09
CA PHE A 86 10.14 6.20 -9.84
C PHE A 86 11.39 6.48 -10.68
N LEU A 87 12.30 5.52 -10.81
CA LEU A 87 13.47 5.62 -11.68
C LEU A 87 13.09 5.82 -13.14
N LEU A 88 12.07 5.10 -13.62
CA LEU A 88 11.56 5.27 -14.99
C LEU A 88 11.04 6.69 -15.20
N THR A 89 10.22 7.19 -14.27
CA THR A 89 9.72 8.57 -14.30
C THR A 89 10.87 9.58 -14.24
N HIS A 90 11.86 9.34 -13.38
CA HIS A 90 13.01 10.22 -13.23
C HIS A 90 13.85 10.29 -14.51
N ARG A 91 14.07 9.15 -15.16
CA ARG A 91 14.78 9.06 -16.43
C ARG A 91 14.04 9.74 -17.59
N MET A 92 12.72 9.84 -17.53
CA MET A 92 11.93 10.50 -18.58
C MET A 92 11.84 12.02 -18.37
N LEU A 93 11.70 12.46 -17.12
CA LEU A 93 11.41 13.86 -16.80
C LEU A 93 12.62 14.67 -16.34
N HIS A 94 13.68 14.01 -15.84
CA HIS A 94 14.89 14.63 -15.29
C HIS A 94 14.60 15.81 -14.33
N GLY A 95 13.52 15.70 -13.54
CA GLY A 95 13.05 16.74 -12.63
C GLY A 95 13.49 16.52 -11.17
N THR A 96 13.06 17.44 -10.30
CA THR A 96 13.42 17.49 -8.88
C THR A 96 12.79 16.40 -8.01
N GLY A 97 11.97 15.53 -8.59
CA GLY A 97 11.24 14.50 -7.85
C GLY A 97 10.15 15.05 -6.93
N LEU A 98 9.77 16.32 -6.99
CA LEU A 98 8.67 16.89 -6.19
C LEU A 98 7.41 17.17 -7.01
N THR A 99 7.54 17.18 -8.33
CA THR A 99 6.44 17.50 -9.24
C THR A 99 5.38 16.41 -9.25
N LEU A 100 4.16 16.79 -9.62
CA LEU A 100 3.00 15.91 -9.62
C LEU A 100 3.20 14.57 -10.36
N PRO A 101 3.89 14.50 -11.51
CA PRO A 101 4.11 13.22 -12.20
C PRO A 101 4.83 12.16 -11.35
N TYR A 102 5.83 12.56 -10.55
CA TYR A 102 6.52 11.64 -9.66
C TYR A 102 5.59 11.12 -8.58
N GLN A 103 4.86 12.02 -7.94
CA GLN A 103 3.89 11.68 -6.90
C GLN A 103 2.79 10.75 -7.44
N LEU A 104 2.25 11.05 -8.63
CA LEU A 104 1.26 10.24 -9.34
C LEU A 104 1.76 8.82 -9.60
N THR A 105 2.98 8.69 -10.13
CA THR A 105 3.53 7.37 -10.45
C THR A 105 3.72 6.50 -9.21
N VAL A 106 4.14 7.09 -8.09
CA VAL A 106 4.22 6.42 -6.80
C VAL A 106 2.84 6.02 -6.27
N GLY A 107 1.84 6.90 -6.38
CA GLY A 107 0.49 6.59 -5.92
C GLY A 107 -0.19 5.51 -6.76
N ILE A 108 -0.06 5.55 -8.08
CA ILE A 108 -0.54 4.47 -8.98
C ILE A 108 0.12 3.14 -8.64
N THR A 109 1.43 3.16 -8.37
CA THR A 109 2.18 1.96 -7.96
C THR A 109 1.65 1.40 -6.63
N SER A 110 1.33 2.28 -5.68
CA SER A 110 0.70 1.88 -4.41
C SER A 110 -0.68 1.24 -4.61
N VAL A 111 -1.52 1.83 -5.47
CA VAL A 111 -2.82 1.25 -5.84
C VAL A 111 -2.65 -0.14 -6.44
N PHE A 112 -1.69 -0.29 -7.36
CA PHE A 112 -1.39 -1.58 -7.97
C PHE A 112 -1.00 -2.64 -6.92
N TYR A 113 -0.08 -2.31 -6.01
CA TYR A 113 0.34 -3.25 -4.97
C TYR A 113 -0.78 -3.59 -3.98
N ALA A 114 -1.66 -2.64 -3.65
CA ALA A 114 -2.81 -2.89 -2.79
C ALA A 114 -3.78 -3.90 -3.43
N LEU A 115 -4.12 -3.70 -4.71
CA LEU A 115 -4.99 -4.61 -5.47
C LEU A 115 -4.33 -5.98 -5.67
N PHE A 116 -3.04 -6.00 -5.98
CA PHE A 116 -2.27 -7.24 -6.15
C PHE A 116 -2.18 -8.04 -4.84
N GLY A 117 -1.91 -7.37 -3.72
CA GLY A 117 -1.92 -7.98 -2.39
C GLY A 117 -3.29 -8.55 -2.03
N LEU A 118 -4.37 -7.85 -2.36
CA LEU A 118 -5.74 -8.34 -2.16
C LEU A 118 -6.04 -9.60 -2.98
N LEU A 119 -5.55 -9.67 -4.22
CA LEU A 119 -5.66 -10.88 -5.05
C LEU A 119 -4.91 -12.08 -4.44
N ILE A 120 -3.68 -11.87 -3.99
CA ILE A 120 -2.87 -12.93 -3.36
C ILE A 120 -3.54 -13.40 -2.07
N LEU A 121 -4.04 -12.46 -1.26
CA LEU A 121 -4.77 -12.77 -0.03
C LEU A 121 -6.01 -13.61 -0.33
N TYR A 122 -6.83 -13.20 -1.31
CA TYR A 122 -8.01 -13.95 -1.73
C TYR A 122 -7.66 -15.37 -2.22
N GLN A 123 -6.61 -15.51 -3.04
CA GLN A 123 -6.14 -16.81 -3.51
C GLN A 123 -5.62 -17.70 -2.38
N THR A 124 -4.89 -17.11 -1.43
CA THR A 124 -4.34 -17.83 -0.29
C THR A 124 -5.46 -18.33 0.64
N LEU A 125 -6.40 -17.46 0.98
CA LEU A 125 -7.55 -17.82 1.80
C LEU A 125 -8.40 -18.90 1.13
N THR A 126 -8.69 -18.77 -0.16
CA THR A 126 -9.45 -19.81 -0.87
C THR A 126 -8.69 -21.13 -0.94
N LYS A 127 -7.36 -21.14 -1.10
CA LYS A 127 -6.57 -22.39 -1.09
C LYS A 127 -6.51 -23.04 0.30
N LEU A 128 -6.33 -22.25 1.35
CA LEU A 128 -6.22 -22.76 2.72
C LEU A 128 -7.57 -23.24 3.26
N TYR A 129 -8.65 -22.50 2.99
CA TYR A 129 -9.97 -22.79 3.56
C TYR A 129 -10.92 -23.56 2.63
N ALA A 130 -10.61 -23.74 1.33
CA ALA A 130 -11.38 -24.66 0.48
C ALA A 130 -11.19 -26.14 0.86
N LYS A 131 -10.20 -26.47 1.69
CA LYS A 131 -9.94 -27.83 2.19
C LYS A 131 -10.44 -28.09 3.60
N THR A 132 -11.00 -27.11 4.28
CA THR A 132 -11.68 -27.33 5.56
C THR A 132 -13.16 -27.62 5.32
N PRO A 133 -13.65 -28.85 5.56
CA PRO A 133 -15.07 -29.06 5.84
C PRO A 133 -15.38 -28.43 7.21
N VAL A 134 -15.45 -27.10 7.28
CA VAL A 134 -15.73 -26.34 8.53
C VAL A 134 -17.23 -26.20 8.80
N PHE A 135 -18.08 -26.93 8.08
CA PHE A 135 -19.50 -27.06 8.39
C PHE A 135 -19.97 -28.51 8.24
N ASP A 136 -19.31 -29.45 8.92
CA ASP A 136 -20.03 -30.63 9.41
C ASP A 136 -20.52 -30.31 10.83
N LEU A 137 -21.62 -29.56 10.90
CA LEU A 137 -22.43 -29.40 12.11
C LEU A 137 -23.28 -30.67 12.37
N SER A 138 -22.94 -31.83 11.81
CA SER A 138 -23.48 -33.12 12.24
C SER A 138 -22.73 -33.64 13.46
N CYS A 139 -22.62 -32.81 14.51
CA CYS A 139 -22.74 -33.38 15.85
C CYS A 139 -24.18 -33.88 15.97
N LYS A 140 -24.42 -35.10 15.48
CA LYS A 140 -25.52 -35.94 16.00
C LYS A 140 -25.31 -35.98 17.51
N ALA A 141 -26.04 -35.13 18.22
CA ALA A 141 -26.27 -35.30 19.64
C ALA A 141 -26.88 -36.70 19.78
N HIS A 142 -26.04 -37.66 20.17
CA HIS A 142 -26.48 -38.96 20.61
C HIS A 142 -27.15 -38.72 21.97
N ILE A 143 -28.41 -38.29 21.93
CA ILE A 143 -29.27 -38.23 23.10
C ILE A 143 -29.56 -39.70 23.45
N PRO A 144 -29.03 -40.26 24.55
CA PRO A 144 -29.40 -41.61 24.96
C PRO A 144 -30.90 -41.63 25.27
N PRO A 145 -31.62 -42.70 24.93
CA PRO A 145 -33.03 -42.81 25.26
C PRO A 145 -33.20 -42.74 26.77
N VAL A 146 -34.01 -41.78 27.24
CA VAL A 146 -34.49 -41.76 28.61
C VAL A 146 -35.32 -43.02 28.81
N SER A 147 -34.83 -43.94 29.64
CA SER A 147 -35.59 -45.10 30.09
C SER A 147 -36.77 -44.61 30.93
N SER A 148 -37.97 -44.64 30.36
CA SER A 148 -39.22 -44.60 31.12
C SER A 148 -39.33 -45.92 31.89
N GLY A 149 -38.85 -45.94 33.12
CA GLY A 149 -39.03 -47.05 34.05
C GLY A 149 -39.96 -46.65 35.19
N GLY A 150 -41.03 -47.44 35.37
CA GLY A 150 -41.73 -47.66 36.64
C GLY A 150 -42.78 -46.64 37.01
#